data_AF-M0F979-F1
#
_entry.id   AF-M0F979-F1
#
_cell.length_a   1.000
_cell.length_b   1.000
_cell.length_c   1.000
_cell.angle_alpha   90.00
_cell.angle_beta   90.00
_cell.angle_gamma   90.00
#
_symmetry.space_group_name_H-M   'P 1'
#
loop_
_entity.id
_entity.type
_entity.pdbx_description
1 polymer ?
#
loop_
_entity_poly.entity_id
_entity_poly.type
_entity_poly.pdbx_seq_one_letter_code
_entity_poly.pdbx_strand_id
1 'polypeptide(L)' 'MTGEAELEPESELDREADAEADPSAEADDEDPAAHLKDLEDGAGCTEIWSHLSESREE' A
#
# COMPACT_ATOMS: atom_id res chain seq x y z
N MET A 1 -37.78 -19.76 -16.80
CA MET A 1 -36.44 -19.22 -16.53
C MET A 1 -36.55 -17.71 -16.53
N THR A 2 -36.92 -17.11 -15.40
CA THR A 2 -37.12 -15.66 -15.27
C THR A 2 -36.09 -15.10 -14.31
N GLY A 3 -35.36 -14.09 -14.79
CA GLY A 3 -34.83 -12.99 -14.01
C GLY A 3 -33.67 -13.32 -13.09
N GLU A 4 -32.46 -13.28 -13.62
CA GLU A 4 -31.32 -12.84 -12.81
C GLU A 4 -31.50 -11.32 -12.65
N ALA A 5 -32.07 -10.94 -11.51
CA ALA A 5 -32.14 -9.55 -11.10
C ALA A 5 -30.72 -9.09 -10.78
N GLU A 6 -30.30 -8.07 -11.53
CA GLU A 6 -29.10 -7.27 -11.32
C GLU A 6 -29.16 -6.70 -9.89
N LEU A 7 -28.50 -7.39 -8.96
CA LEU A 7 -28.16 -6.84 -7.65
C LEU A 7 -26.79 -6.23 -7.82
N GLU A 8 -26.75 -4.98 -8.26
CA GLU A 8 -25.56 -4.14 -8.18
C GLU A 8 -25.53 -3.46 -6.80
N PRO A 9 -24.69 -3.89 -5.86
CA PRO A 9 -24.28 -3.01 -4.78
C PRO A 9 -23.12 -2.14 -5.30
N GLU A 10 -23.41 -1.13 -6.13
CA GLU A 10 -22.39 -0.15 -6.58
C GLU A 10 -21.97 0.86 -5.50
N SER A 11 -22.33 0.67 -4.23
CA SER A 11 -22.18 1.72 -3.21
C SER A 11 -21.23 1.42 -2.05
N GLU A 12 -20.43 0.35 -2.10
CA GLU A 12 -19.38 0.08 -1.08
C GLU A 12 -17.97 0.53 -1.52
N LEU A 13 -17.85 1.17 -2.70
CA LEU A 13 -16.60 1.75 -3.19
C LEU A 13 -16.50 3.27 -2.97
N ASP A 14 -17.50 3.87 -2.31
CA ASP A 14 -17.39 5.19 -1.67
C ASP A 14 -16.68 5.06 -0.30
N ARG A 15 -15.55 4.36 -0.31
CA ARG A 15 -14.53 4.50 0.72
C ARG A 15 -13.27 4.92 0.00
N GLU A 16 -13.37 6.09 -0.63
CA GLU A 16 -12.24 6.95 -0.91
C GLU A 16 -11.35 6.95 0.32
N ALA A 17 -10.31 6.12 0.25
CA ALA A 17 -9.19 6.22 1.13
C ALA A 17 -8.54 7.55 0.72
N ASP A 18 -9.01 8.60 1.37
CA ASP A 18 -8.36 9.89 1.47
C ASP A 18 -6.98 9.62 2.08
N ALA A 19 -6.06 9.20 1.20
CA ALA A 19 -4.65 9.12 1.50
C ALA A 19 -4.17 10.57 1.50
N GLU A 20 -4.49 11.30 2.58
CA GLU A 20 -3.93 12.62 2.84
C GLU A 20 -2.42 12.45 2.83
N ALA A 21 -1.79 12.84 1.72
CA ALA A 21 -0.35 12.85 1.60
C ALA A 21 0.16 13.80 2.70
N ASP A 22 0.85 13.23 3.69
CA ASP A 22 1.34 13.97 4.85
C ASP A 22 2.23 15.13 4.34
N PRO A 23 1.85 16.40 4.54
CA PRO A 23 2.60 17.54 4.03
C PRO A 23 3.94 17.73 4.76
N SER A 24 4.19 16.94 5.81
CA SER A 24 5.47 16.86 6.54
C SER A 24 6.33 15.68 6.08
N ALA A 25 5.91 14.90 5.09
CA ALA A 25 6.83 14.16 4.23
C ALA A 25 7.58 15.20 3.39
N GLU A 26 8.49 15.93 4.05
CA GLU A 26 9.49 16.74 3.41
C GLU A 26 10.08 15.85 2.31
N ALA A 27 10.00 16.32 1.06
CA ALA A 27 10.60 15.64 -0.08
C ALA A 27 12.11 15.71 0.13
N ASP A 28 12.59 14.84 1.01
CA ASP A 28 13.98 14.56 1.17
C ASP A 28 14.43 14.10 -0.21
N ASP A 29 15.47 14.73 -0.76
CA ASP A 29 16.08 14.34 -2.05
C ASP A 29 16.66 12.91 -1.98
N GLU A 30 16.47 12.22 -0.85
CA GLU A 30 16.73 10.81 -0.66
C GLU A 30 15.75 9.94 -1.45
N ASP A 31 16.33 8.92 -2.06
CA ASP A 31 15.60 7.95 -2.85
C ASP A 31 14.55 7.26 -1.95
N PRO A 32 13.24 7.34 -2.26
CA PRO A 32 12.20 6.79 -1.39
C PRO A 32 12.29 5.26 -1.25
N ALA A 33 13.07 4.60 -2.12
CA ALA A 33 13.38 3.18 -2.03
C ALA A 33 14.72 2.90 -1.31
N ALA A 34 15.36 3.88 -0.67
CA ALA A 34 16.63 3.70 0.03
C ALA A 34 16.57 2.59 1.09
N HIS A 35 15.46 2.50 1.83
CA HIS A 35 15.20 1.45 2.82
C HIS A 35 14.96 0.06 2.21
N LEU A 36 14.78 -0.01 0.89
CA LEU A 36 14.60 -1.27 0.15
C LEU A 36 15.88 -1.68 -0.59
N LYS A 37 16.96 -0.88 -0.55
CA LYS A 37 18.22 -1.18 -1.25
C LYS A 37 18.95 -2.41 -0.71
N ASP A 38 18.62 -2.84 0.51
CA ASP A 38 19.16 -4.06 1.10
C ASP A 38 18.40 -5.32 0.64
N LEU A 39 17.23 -5.14 0.00
CA LEU A 39 16.41 -6.25 -0.51
C LEU A 39 16.84 -6.62 -1.94
N GLU A 40 16.68 -7.90 -2.26
CA GLU A 40 16.91 -8.41 -3.61
C GLU A 40 15.84 -7.93 -4.61
N ASP A 41 16.26 -7.70 -5.86
CA ASP A 41 15.34 -7.40 -6.96
C ASP A 41 14.34 -8.55 -7.14
N GLY A 42 13.06 -8.29 -6.88
CA GLY A 42 12.01 -9.30 -6.93
C GLY A 42 11.57 -9.84 -5.57
N ALA A 43 12.05 -9.27 -4.46
CA ALA A 43 11.52 -9.54 -3.12
C ALA A 43 10.00 -9.40 -3.10
N GLY A 44 9.32 -10.42 -2.59
CA GLY A 44 7.88 -10.47 -2.47
C GLY A 44 7.33 -9.57 -1.37
N CYS A 45 6.02 -9.32 -1.41
CA CYS A 45 5.35 -8.47 -0.42
C CYS A 45 5.60 -8.91 1.04
N THR A 46 5.70 -10.21 1.29
CA THR A 46 5.93 -10.78 2.62
C THR A 46 7.36 -10.55 3.12
N GLU A 47 8.33 -10.58 2.21
CA GLU A 47 9.76 -10.38 2.52
C GLU A 47 10.03 -8.91 2.84
N ILE A 48 9.47 -7.99 2.04
CA ILE A 48 9.53 -6.54 2.29
C ILE A 48 8.94 -6.22 3.68
N TRP A 49 7.79 -6.79 4.02
CA TRP A 49 7.13 -6.55 5.29
C TRP A 49 7.93 -7.04 6.49
N SER A 50 8.61 -8.18 6.37
CA SER A 50 9.44 -8.74 7.44
C SER A 50 10.59 -7.78 7.76
N HIS A 51 11.31 -7.35 6.72
CA HIS A 51 12.42 -6.42 6.81
C HIS A 51 12.02 -5.06 7.44
N LEU A 52 10.89 -4.48 7.01
CA LEU A 52 10.39 -3.22 7.55
C LEU A 52 9.86 -3.34 8.99
N SER A 53 9.36 -4.51 9.37
CA SER A 53 8.89 -4.74 10.73
C SER A 53 10.07 -4.84 11.69
N GLU A 54 11.11 -5.61 11.34
CA GLU A 54 12.33 -5.73 12.13
C GLU A 54 13.01 -4.37 12.33
N SER A 55 13.20 -3.61 11.24
CA SER A 55 13.83 -2.27 11.29
C SER A 55 13.05 -1.25 12.13
N ARG A 56 11.76 -1.47 12.37
CA ARG A 56 10.88 -0.61 13.17
C ARG A 56 10.90 -1.00 14.66
N GLU A 57 11.18 -2.26 14.97
CA GLU A 57 11.19 -2.80 16.34
C GLU A 57 12.54 -2.56 17.06
N GLU A 58 13.58 -2.19 16.33
CA GLU A 58 14.91 -1.81 16.86
C GLU A 58 14.99 -0.39 17.46
#